data_AF-A0A1H1QSX5-F1
#
_entry.id   AF-A0A1H1QSX5-F1
#
_cell.length_a   1.000
_cell.length_b   1.000
_cell.length_c   1.000
_cell.angle_alpha   90.00
_cell.angle_beta   90.00
_cell.angle_gamma   90.00
#
_symmetry.space_group_name_H-M   'P 1'
#
loop_
_entity.id
_entity.type
_entity.pdbx_description
1 polymer ?
#
loop_
_entity_poly.entity_id
_entity_poly.type
_entity_poly.pdbx_seq_one_letter_code
_entity_poly.pdbx_strand_id
1 'polypeptide(L)' 'MKEQNQHCRKTSYKKVGYDLKLVIIDQIQNAQISINHASDKYQVSRASIYYWLKKYSTLEQKKQGMS' A
#
# COMPACT_ATOMS: atom_id res chain seq x y z
N MET A 1 -27.66 2.72 18.72
CA MET A 1 -26.28 3.09 19.14
C MET A 1 -25.79 4.15 18.17
N LYS A 2 -25.49 5.37 18.64
CA LYS A 2 -25.08 6.47 17.75
C LYS A 2 -23.62 6.24 17.38
N GLU A 3 -23.36 5.80 16.15
CA GLU A 3 -22.02 5.79 15.57
C GLU A 3 -21.54 7.24 15.52
N GLN A 4 -20.68 7.61 16.47
CA GLN A 4 -20.04 8.90 16.49
C GLN A 4 -19.17 8.98 15.25
N ASN A 5 -19.64 9.77 14.27
CA ASN A 5 -18.90 10.19 13.10
C ASN A 5 -17.66 10.94 13.60
N GLN A 6 -16.61 10.19 13.96
CA GLN A 6 -15.31 10.76 14.31
C GLN A 6 -14.85 11.42 13.03
N HIS A 7 -15.00 12.75 12.98
CA HIS A 7 -14.42 13.64 12.00
C HIS A 7 -13.08 13.04 11.59
N CYS A 8 -13.00 12.45 10.38
CA CYS A 8 -11.86 11.68 9.92
C CYS A 8 -10.65 12.60 10.02
N ARG A 9 -9.93 12.56 11.15
CA ARG A 9 -8.84 13.50 11.42
C ARG A 9 -7.86 13.22 10.31
N LYS A 10 -7.61 14.23 9.47
CA LYS A 10 -6.61 14.14 8.42
C LYS A 10 -5.32 13.71 9.12
N THR A 11 -4.93 12.45 8.93
CA THR A 11 -3.66 11.96 9.47
C THR A 11 -2.60 12.93 8.96
N SER A 12 -1.90 13.58 9.88
CA SER A 12 -0.82 14.50 9.52
C SER A 12 0.06 13.82 8.49
N TYR A 13 0.44 14.54 7.43
CA TYR A 13 1.18 13.99 6.32
C TYR A 13 2.46 13.31 6.82
N LYS A 14 2.45 11.97 6.86
CA LYS A 14 3.63 11.17 7.14
C LYS A 14 4.37 10.96 5.84
N LYS A 15 5.48 11.66 5.66
CA LYS A 15 6.34 11.49 4.49
C LYS A 15 6.96 10.10 4.54
N VAL A 16 6.41 9.16 3.76
CA VAL A 16 7.00 7.84 3.56
C VAL A 16 8.26 8.01 2.72
N GLY A 17 9.41 7.61 3.28
CA GLY A 17 10.70 7.60 2.59
C GLY A 17 10.67 6.72 1.34
N TYR A 18 11.52 7.03 0.36
CA TYR A 18 11.61 6.25 -0.88
C TYR A 18 12.02 4.79 -0.62
N ASP A 19 12.98 4.59 0.27
CA ASP A 19 13.48 3.28 0.68
C ASP A 19 12.35 2.39 1.24
N LEU A 20 11.55 2.93 2.15
CA LEU A 20 10.40 2.22 2.72
C LEU A 20 9.35 1.84 1.66
N LYS A 21 9.18 2.67 0.61
CA LYS A 21 8.28 2.30 -0.51
C LYS A 21 8.79 1.07 -1.25
N LEU A 22 10.09 1.01 -1.53
CA LEU A 22 10.70 -0.14 -2.22
C LEU A 22 10.53 -1.42 -1.39
N VAL A 23 10.79 -1.35 -0.08
CA VAL A 23 10.60 -2.49 0.83
C VAL A 23 9.15 -2.98 0.84
N ILE A 24 8.18 -2.07 0.88
CA ILE A 24 6.75 -2.42 0.86
C ILE A 24 6.38 -3.10 -0.47
N ILE A 25 6.84 -2.56 -1.59
CA ILE A 25 6.56 -3.09 -2.93
C ILE A 25 7.15 -4.50 -3.07
N ASP A 26 8.41 -4.68 -2.68
CA ASP A 26 9.10 -5.98 -2.74
C ASP A 26 8.38 -7.04 -1.90
N GLN A 27 8.02 -6.72 -0.65
CA GLN A 27 7.30 -7.65 0.22
C GLN A 27 5.93 -8.06 -0.35
N ILE A 28 5.25 -7.16 -1.06
CA ILE A 28 3.96 -7.46 -1.71
C ILE A 28 4.16 -8.28 -2.99
N GLN A 29 5.17 -7.94 -3.80
CA GLN A 29 5.49 -8.65 -5.05
C GLN A 29 5.97 -10.08 -4.79
N ASN A 30 6.72 -10.30 -3.71
CA ASN A 30 7.13 -11.62 -3.25
C ASN A 30 6.02 -12.37 -2.48
N ALA A 31 4.79 -11.83 -2.45
CA ALA A 31 3.63 -12.38 -1.75
C ALA A 31 3.85 -12.65 -0.24
N GLN A 32 4.83 -12.00 0.38
CA GLN A 32 5.12 -12.16 1.81
C GLN A 32 4.06 -11.50 2.70
N ILE A 33 3.51 -10.36 2.25
CA ILE A 33 2.45 -9.64 2.94
C ILE A 33 1.36 -9.20 1.96
N SER A 34 0.12 -9.16 2.44
CA SER A 34 -0.98 -8.57 1.69
C SER A 34 -0.96 -7.04 1.76
N ILE A 35 -1.61 -6.38 0.79
CA ILE A 35 -1.78 -4.92 0.77
C ILE A 35 -2.48 -4.42 2.05
N ASN A 36 -3.43 -5.21 2.58
CA ASN A 36 -4.12 -4.89 3.83
C ASN A 36 -3.16 -4.90 5.01
N HIS A 37 -2.33 -5.95 5.11
CA HIS A 37 -1.35 -6.08 6.17
C HIS A 37 -0.28 -4.97 6.08
N ALA A 38 0.19 -4.64 4.87
CA ALA A 38 1.11 -3.53 4.65
C ALA A 38 0.50 -2.17 5.04
N SER A 39 -0.78 -1.96 4.74
CA SER A 39 -1.50 -0.73 5.07
C SER A 39 -1.56 -0.50 6.57
N ASP A 40 -1.89 -1.55 7.33
CA ASP A 40 -1.93 -1.52 8.79
C ASP A 40 -0.53 -1.36 9.40
N LYS A 41 0.42 -2.22 9.00
CA LYS A 41 1.79 -2.26 9.52
C LYS A 41 2.55 -0.94 9.35
N TYR A 42 2.45 -0.34 8.17
CA TYR A 42 3.19 0.88 7.82
C TYR A 42 2.36 2.16 7.98
N GLN A 43 1.09 2.03 8.38
CA GLN A 43 0.15 3.14 8.52
C GLN A 43 0.04 3.97 7.23
N VAL A 44 0.06 3.28 6.09
CA VAL A 44 -0.03 3.85 4.74
C VAL A 44 -1.39 3.48 4.15
N SER A 45 -2.03 4.41 3.44
CA SER A 45 -3.29 4.10 2.78
C SER A 45 -3.13 3.03 1.69
N ARG A 46 -4.09 2.11 1.59
CA ARG A 46 -4.14 1.10 0.51
C ARG A 46 -4.04 1.74 -0.87
N ALA A 47 -4.68 2.89 -1.07
CA ALA A 47 -4.62 3.65 -2.32
C ALA A 47 -3.20 4.08 -2.70
N SER A 48 -2.39 4.53 -1.73
CA SER A 48 -0.98 4.86 -1.96
C SER A 48 -0.17 3.64 -2.37
N ILE A 49 -0.39 2.50 -1.71
CA ILE A 49 0.27 1.23 -2.03
C ILE A 49 -0.10 0.78 -3.45
N TYR A 50 -1.39 0.80 -3.80
CA TYR A 50 -1.85 0.51 -5.16
C TYR A 50 -1.22 1.43 -6.20
N TYR A 51 -1.10 2.72 -5.91
CA TYR A 51 -0.45 3.67 -6.80
C TYR A 51 1.04 3.33 -7.00
N TRP A 52 1.76 2.98 -5.93
CA TRP A 52 3.15 2.54 -6.04
C TRP A 52 3.27 1.25 -6.85
N LEU A 53 2.46 0.24 -6.56
CA LEU A 53 2.42 -1.00 -7.35
C LEU A 53 2.15 -0.69 -8.82
N LYS A 54 1.15 0.14 -9.15
CA LYS A 54 0.87 0.52 -10.54
C LYS A 54 2.04 1.25 -11.21
N LYS A 55 2.75 2.09 -10.46
CA LYS A 55 3.85 2.91 -10.98
C LYS A 55 5.16 2.14 -11.15
N TYR A 56 5.43 1.20 -10.25
CA TYR A 56 6.69 0.45 -10.17
C TYR A 56 6.55 -1.02 -10.61
N SER A 57 5.34 -1.52 -10.89
CA SER A 57 5.15 -2.86 -11.45
C SER A 57 5.65 -2.89 -12.88
N THR A 58 6.53 -3.84 -13.16
CA THR A 58 7.09 -4.10 -14.49
C THR A 58 6.06 -4.81 -15.36
N LEU A 59 6.13 -4.59 -16.69
CA LEU A 59 5.24 -5.23 -17.66
C LEU A 59 5.24 -6.78 -17.56
N GLU A 60 6.36 -7.35 -17.10
CA GLU A 60 6.57 -8.78 -16.88
C GLU A 60 5.61 -9.35 -15.82
N GLN A 61 5.38 -8.62 -14.71
CA GLN A 61 4.47 -9.07 -13.64
C GLN A 61 3.01 -9.06 -14.08
N LYS A 62 2.64 -8.14 -14.98
CA LYS A 62 1.29 -8.10 -15.55
C LYS A 62 0.96 -9.31 -16.40
N LYS A 63 1.96 -9.96 -17.01
CA LYS A 63 1.77 -11.15 -17.85
C LYS A 63 1.52 -12.41 -17.02
N GLN A 64 2.11 -12.51 -15.82
CA GLN A 64 1.96 -13.69 -14.95
C GLN A 64 0.54 -13.88 -14.39
N GLY A 65 -0.32 -12.84 -14.39
CA GLY A 65 -1.72 -12.94 -13.99
C GLY A 65 -2.70 -13.23 -15.14
N MET A 66 -2.23 -13.30 -16.39
CA MET A 66 -3.03 -13.63 -17.58
C MET A 66 -2.64 -15.01 -18.10
N SER A 67 -2.86 -16.05 -17.32
CA SER A 67 -2.77 -17.46 -17.73
C SER A 67 -3.97 -18.22 -17.21
#